data_AF-A0A3S1AZE0-F1
#
_entry.id   AF-A0A3S1AZE0-F1
#
_cell.length_a   1.000
_cell.length_b   1.000
_cell.length_c   1.000
_cell.angle_alpha   90.00
_cell.angle_beta   90.00
_cell.angle_gamma   90.00
#
_symmetry.space_group_name_H-M   'P 1'
#
loop_
_entity.id
_entity.type
_entity.pdbx_description
1 polymer ?
#
loop_
_entity_poly.entity_id
_entity_poly.type
_entity_poly.pdbx_seq_one_letter_code
_entity_poly.pdbx_strand_id
1 'polypeptide(L)'
;MQLQGLGDSALTMTINFGMSLGAFFLCLNIIPKFKDTFISANLFGVDLNKQTKKKVPEALGVVCGAVFLCTMFVFMPVPFYKQLATNTPGKFPHHEYIHYLAALLSICCMVFLGFADDVLNLKWRHKLLLPTVASLPLLTVYFTNVNATNIILPVQLRDLMGMDLRLGPVYYIYMGMLAVFCTNAINIYAGVNGLEVGQSCVIALSVLVFNFLEVQGEHRLGHVFSIYFMMPFLAVSAALLYH
;
A
#
# COMPACT_ATOMS: atom_id res chain seq x y z
N MET A 1 13.90 14.69 -26.83
CA MET A 1 14.31 13.35 -26.33
C MET A 1 13.22 12.82 -25.38
N GLN A 2 11.98 12.63 -25.86
CA GLN A 2 10.80 12.46 -24.96
C GLN A 2 9.75 11.44 -25.42
N LEU A 3 9.96 10.68 -26.50
CA LEU A 3 8.97 9.71 -26.98
C LEU A 3 9.32 8.23 -26.72
N GLN A 4 10.48 7.94 -26.12
CA GLN A 4 10.94 6.55 -25.92
C GLN A 4 10.49 5.90 -24.61
N GLY A 5 9.79 6.64 -23.73
CA GLY A 5 9.41 6.14 -22.40
C GLY A 5 8.06 5.42 -22.32
N LEU A 6 7.11 5.64 -23.24
CA LEU A 6 5.74 5.11 -23.09
C LEU A 6 5.68 3.58 -23.19
N GLY A 7 6.42 2.99 -24.13
CA GLY A 7 6.40 1.54 -24.38
C GLY A 7 6.89 0.70 -23.20
N ASP A 8 7.91 1.18 -22.48
CA ASP A 8 8.49 0.43 -21.36
C ASP A 8 7.58 0.43 -20.14
N SER A 9 7.01 1.59 -19.77
CA SER A 9 6.05 1.64 -18.66
C SER A 9 4.73 0.95 -19.00
N ALA A 10 4.28 1.00 -20.26
CA ALA A 10 3.07 0.29 -20.67
C ALA A 10 3.24 -1.23 -20.54
N LEU A 11 4.39 -1.76 -20.95
CA LEU A 11 4.72 -3.18 -20.79
C LEU A 11 4.77 -3.58 -19.32
N THR A 12 5.49 -2.83 -18.47
CA THR A 12 5.59 -3.15 -17.04
C THR A 12 4.23 -3.05 -16.34
N MET A 13 3.40 -2.07 -16.69
CA MET A 13 2.04 -1.94 -16.18
C MET A 13 1.14 -3.08 -16.64
N THR A 14 1.29 -3.54 -17.90
CA THR A 14 0.53 -4.70 -18.41
C THR A 14 0.92 -5.98 -17.70
N ILE A 15 2.21 -6.21 -17.46
CA ILE A 15 2.70 -7.35 -16.67
C ILE A 15 2.15 -7.26 -15.25
N ASN A 16 2.21 -6.09 -14.61
CA ASN A 16 1.66 -5.88 -13.28
C ASN A 16 0.15 -6.17 -13.22
N PHE A 17 -0.60 -5.75 -14.23
CA PHE A 17 -2.03 -6.04 -14.33
C PHE A 17 -2.29 -7.54 -14.42
N GLY A 18 -1.56 -8.27 -15.28
CA GLY A 18 -1.66 -9.72 -15.38
C GLY A 18 -1.33 -10.43 -14.06
N MET A 19 -0.27 -10.00 -13.37
CA MET A 19 0.11 -10.52 -12.05
C MET A 19 -0.93 -10.19 -10.97
N SER A 20 -1.54 -9.02 -11.02
CA SER A 20 -2.60 -8.58 -10.11
C SER A 20 -3.87 -9.43 -10.30
N LEU A 21 -4.26 -9.73 -11.54
CA LEU A 21 -5.35 -10.68 -11.82
C LEU A 21 -5.02 -12.08 -11.28
N GLY A 22 -3.79 -12.55 -11.49
CA GLY A 22 -3.32 -13.80 -10.90
C GLY A 22 -3.44 -13.81 -9.37
N ALA A 23 -3.04 -12.71 -8.71
CA ALA A 23 -3.16 -12.54 -7.27
C ALA A 23 -4.63 -12.55 -6.79
N PHE A 24 -5.54 -11.90 -7.52
CA PHE A 24 -6.97 -11.92 -7.24
C PHE A 24 -7.52 -13.35 -7.24
N PHE A 25 -7.29 -14.12 -8.31
CA PHE A 25 -7.76 -15.50 -8.39
C PHE A 25 -7.10 -16.42 -7.36
N LEU A 26 -5.82 -16.16 -7.04
CA LEU A 26 -5.11 -16.88 -5.99
C LEU A 26 -5.77 -16.64 -4.62
N CYS A 27 -6.06 -15.38 -4.27
CA CYS A 27 -6.78 -15.04 -3.04
C CYS A 27 -8.17 -15.69 -2.99
N LEU A 28 -8.95 -15.64 -4.07
CA LEU A 28 -10.26 -16.30 -4.14
C LEU A 28 -10.19 -17.79 -3.81
N ASN A 29 -9.11 -18.47 -4.24
CA ASN A 29 -8.89 -19.88 -3.99
C ASN A 29 -8.33 -20.18 -2.59
N ILE A 30 -7.43 -19.35 -2.09
CA ILE A 30 -6.68 -19.58 -0.85
C ILE A 30 -7.49 -19.21 0.40
N ILE A 31 -8.19 -18.07 0.39
CA ILE A 31 -8.99 -17.60 1.54
C ILE A 31 -9.89 -18.70 2.13
N PRO A 32 -10.73 -19.41 1.36
CA PRO A 32 -11.60 -20.44 1.92
C PRO A 32 -10.83 -21.65 2.48
N LYS A 33 -9.64 -21.97 1.94
CA LYS A 33 -8.80 -23.08 2.41
C LYS A 33 -8.15 -22.79 3.77
N PHE A 34 -7.91 -21.52 4.10
CA PHE A 34 -7.34 -21.12 5.39
C PHE A 34 -8.39 -20.93 6.48
N LYS A 35 -9.68 -20.90 6.14
CA LYS A 35 -10.78 -20.69 7.08
C LYS A 35 -10.71 -21.59 8.32
N ASP A 36 -10.57 -22.90 8.11
CA ASP A 36 -10.60 -23.87 9.21
C ASP A 36 -9.34 -23.76 10.09
N THR A 37 -8.19 -23.42 9.50
CA THR A 37 -6.94 -23.16 10.21
C THR A 37 -7.04 -21.93 11.13
N PHE A 38 -7.68 -20.86 10.67
CA PHE A 38 -7.88 -19.67 11.51
C PHE A 38 -8.84 -19.96 12.67
N ILE A 39 -9.92 -20.70 12.39
CA ILE A 39 -10.86 -21.10 13.45
C ILE A 39 -10.18 -22.02 14.47
N SER A 40 -9.35 -22.98 14.03
CA SER A 40 -8.64 -23.89 14.94
C SER A 40 -7.55 -23.18 15.76
N ALA A 41 -6.99 -22.09 15.23
CA ALA A 41 -6.07 -21.20 15.94
C ALA A 41 -6.74 -20.20 16.89
N ASN A 42 -8.07 -20.29 17.08
CA ASN A 42 -8.88 -19.31 17.84
C ASN A 42 -8.86 -17.88 17.27
N LEU A 43 -8.55 -17.72 15.98
CA LEU A 43 -8.65 -16.45 15.26
C LEU A 43 -10.01 -16.37 14.57
N PHE A 44 -11.05 -16.19 15.37
CA PHE A 44 -12.42 -16.08 14.88
C PHE A 44 -13.24 -15.09 15.70
N GLY A 45 -14.23 -14.51 15.04
CA GLY A 45 -15.24 -13.64 15.61
C GLY A 45 -16.66 -14.19 15.44
N VAL A 46 -17.60 -13.49 16.03
CA VAL A 46 -19.03 -13.70 15.78
C VAL A 46 -19.60 -12.41 15.22
N ASP A 47 -20.36 -12.50 14.14
CA ASP A 47 -21.04 -11.33 13.55
C ASP A 47 -22.03 -10.75 14.58
N LEU A 48 -21.71 -9.58 15.12
CA LEU A 48 -22.48 -8.91 16.17
C LEU A 48 -23.82 -8.39 15.65
N ASN A 49 -23.94 -8.18 14.34
CA ASN A 49 -25.13 -7.63 13.68
C ASN A 49 -26.07 -8.74 13.16
N LYS A 50 -25.75 -10.01 13.41
CA LYS A 50 -26.60 -11.16 13.06
C LYS A 50 -27.01 -11.96 14.30
N GLN A 51 -28.23 -12.51 14.26
CA GLN A 51 -28.72 -13.38 15.33
C GLN A 51 -27.95 -14.71 15.40
N THR A 52 -27.47 -15.20 14.27
CA THR A 52 -26.69 -16.44 14.16
C THR A 52 -25.32 -16.27 14.81
N LYS A 53 -25.00 -17.12 15.78
CA LYS A 53 -23.69 -17.13 16.47
C LYS A 53 -22.64 -18.01 15.77
N LYS A 54 -22.65 -18.05 14.43
CA LYS A 54 -21.67 -18.82 13.66
C LYS A 54 -20.31 -18.14 13.75
N LYS A 55 -19.26 -18.93 14.03
CA LYS A 55 -17.88 -18.46 14.03
C LYS A 55 -17.44 -18.09 12.60
N VAL A 56 -16.85 -16.91 12.45
CA VAL A 56 -16.29 -16.39 11.20
C VAL A 56 -14.79 -16.17 11.41
N PRO A 57 -13.91 -16.65 10.52
CA PRO A 57 -12.47 -16.42 10.67
C PRO A 57 -12.16 -14.91 10.68
N GLU A 58 -11.32 -14.48 11.61
CA GLU A 58 -10.80 -13.11 11.69
C GLU A 58 -9.41 -13.01 11.05
N ALA A 59 -8.87 -11.80 10.93
CA ALA A 59 -7.50 -11.54 10.46
C ALA A 59 -7.15 -12.10 9.06
N LEU A 60 -8.13 -12.42 8.21
CA LEU A 60 -7.90 -12.91 6.84
C LEU A 60 -7.18 -11.90 5.93
N GLY A 61 -7.11 -10.63 6.33
CA GLY A 61 -6.29 -9.62 5.70
C GLY A 61 -4.80 -10.02 5.61
N VAL A 62 -4.29 -10.82 6.55
CA VAL A 62 -2.89 -11.30 6.51
C VAL A 62 -2.62 -12.21 5.32
N VAL A 63 -3.60 -13.02 4.90
CA VAL A 63 -3.47 -13.90 3.73
C VAL A 63 -3.37 -13.06 2.46
N CYS A 64 -4.22 -12.03 2.34
CA CYS A 64 -4.20 -11.10 1.22
C CYS A 64 -2.92 -10.25 1.20
N GLY A 65 -2.47 -9.79 2.37
CA GLY A 65 -1.20 -9.08 2.54
C GLY A 65 0.00 -9.93 2.13
N ALA A 66 0.02 -11.21 2.49
CA ALA A 66 1.07 -12.14 2.08
C ALA A 66 1.09 -12.36 0.56
N VAL A 67 -0.09 -12.57 -0.05
CA VAL A 67 -0.20 -12.69 -1.52
C VAL A 67 0.28 -11.40 -2.20
N PHE A 68 -0.15 -10.23 -1.71
CA PHE A 68 0.33 -8.93 -2.21
C PHE A 68 1.86 -8.81 -2.15
N LEU A 69 2.48 -9.13 -1.02
CA LEU A 69 3.94 -9.06 -0.85
C LEU A 69 4.65 -10.03 -1.80
N CYS A 70 4.18 -11.28 -1.92
CA CYS A 70 4.71 -12.25 -2.87
C CYS A 70 4.62 -11.76 -4.31
N THR A 71 3.46 -11.21 -4.71
CA THR A 71 3.27 -10.63 -6.05
C THR A 71 4.26 -9.49 -6.29
N MET A 72 4.43 -8.59 -5.32
CA MET A 72 5.35 -7.47 -5.44
C MET A 72 6.83 -7.87 -5.44
N PHE A 73 7.20 -8.95 -4.73
CA PHE A 73 8.56 -9.50 -4.79
C PHE A 73 8.85 -10.14 -6.15
N VAL A 74 7.90 -10.87 -6.72
CA VAL A 74 8.03 -11.42 -8.09
C VAL A 74 8.04 -10.30 -9.14
N PHE A 75 7.30 -9.21 -8.91
CA PHE A 75 7.24 -8.06 -9.82
C PHE A 75 8.49 -7.17 -9.73
N MET A 76 9.24 -7.20 -8.63
CA MET A 76 10.41 -6.36 -8.37
C MET A 76 11.42 -6.23 -9.53
N PRO A 77 11.86 -7.31 -10.22
CA PRO A 77 12.80 -7.17 -11.34
C PRO A 77 12.18 -6.58 -12.61
N VAL A 78 10.84 -6.58 -12.74
CA VAL A 78 10.14 -6.23 -14.00
C VAL A 78 10.35 -4.77 -14.38
N PRO A 79 10.19 -3.75 -13.51
CA PRO A 79 10.49 -2.36 -13.87
C PRO A 79 11.94 -2.10 -14.29
N PHE A 80 12.87 -2.98 -13.91
CA PHE A 80 14.32 -2.81 -14.09
C PHE A 80 14.92 -3.81 -15.09
N TYR A 81 14.09 -4.53 -15.83
CA TYR A 81 14.51 -5.69 -16.63
C TYR A 81 15.60 -5.36 -17.67
N LYS A 82 15.53 -4.19 -18.33
CA LYS A 82 16.54 -3.78 -19.32
C LYS A 82 17.89 -3.50 -18.68
N GLN A 83 17.88 -2.83 -17.54
CA GLN A 83 19.09 -2.48 -16.79
C GLN A 83 19.73 -3.73 -16.20
N LEU A 84 18.92 -4.68 -15.72
CA LEU A 84 19.37 -6.00 -15.28
C LEU A 84 19.96 -6.81 -16.44
N ALA A 85 19.33 -6.81 -17.61
CA ALA A 85 19.80 -7.56 -18.78
C ALA A 85 21.09 -6.99 -19.40
N THR A 86 21.23 -5.65 -19.43
CA THR A 86 22.42 -4.98 -20.01
C THR A 86 23.62 -5.05 -19.06
N ASN A 87 23.37 -5.23 -17.75
CA ASN A 87 24.37 -5.41 -16.69
C ASN A 87 25.57 -4.44 -16.78
N THR A 88 25.30 -3.17 -17.10
CA THR A 88 26.36 -2.16 -17.22
C THR A 88 26.68 -1.61 -15.82
N PRO A 89 27.94 -1.71 -15.35
CA PRO A 89 28.34 -1.16 -14.06
C PRO A 89 27.97 0.33 -13.94
N GLY A 90 27.36 0.72 -12.81
CA GLY A 90 27.02 2.11 -12.51
C GLY A 90 25.80 2.69 -13.22
N LYS A 91 25.08 1.94 -14.07
CA LYS A 91 23.86 2.42 -14.75
C LYS A 91 22.55 1.91 -14.14
N PHE A 92 22.62 1.22 -13.01
CA PHE A 92 21.41 0.72 -12.36
C PHE A 92 20.68 1.86 -11.61
N PRO A 93 19.36 2.02 -11.78
CA PRO A 93 18.56 3.08 -11.16
C PRO A 93 18.33 2.78 -9.66
N HIS A 94 19.37 3.02 -8.86
CA HIS A 94 19.35 2.73 -7.43
C HIS A 94 18.31 3.56 -6.66
N HIS A 95 18.04 4.80 -7.07
CA HIS A 95 17.09 5.67 -6.38
C HIS A 95 15.66 5.09 -6.40
N GLU A 96 15.18 4.71 -7.58
CA GLU A 96 13.86 4.12 -7.78
C GLU A 96 13.75 2.74 -7.12
N TYR A 97 14.83 1.95 -7.16
CA TYR A 97 14.90 0.65 -6.51
C TYR A 97 14.83 0.76 -4.98
N ILE A 98 15.53 1.74 -4.38
CA ILE A 98 15.49 2.01 -2.94
C ILE A 98 14.09 2.47 -2.52
N HIS A 99 13.43 3.32 -3.32
CA HIS A 99 12.03 3.72 -3.07
C HIS A 99 11.10 2.51 -3.03
N TYR A 100 11.25 1.59 -4.01
CA TYR A 100 10.45 0.36 -4.08
C TYR A 100 10.67 -0.54 -2.85
N LEU A 101 11.93 -0.77 -2.46
CA LEU A 101 12.27 -1.58 -1.29
C LEU A 101 11.77 -0.97 0.02
N ALA A 102 11.89 0.34 0.21
CA ALA A 102 11.43 0.99 1.43
C ALA A 102 9.91 0.98 1.56
N ALA A 103 9.19 1.15 0.44
CA ALA A 103 7.73 1.00 0.42
C ALA A 103 7.32 -0.43 0.81
N LEU A 104 7.95 -1.46 0.21
CA LEU A 104 7.65 -2.86 0.54
C LEU A 104 8.02 -3.22 1.97
N LEU A 105 9.17 -2.74 2.47
CA LEU A 105 9.57 -2.98 3.85
C LEU A 105 8.56 -2.36 4.83
N SER A 106 8.12 -1.13 4.57
CA SER A 106 7.12 -0.45 5.40
C SER A 106 5.77 -1.19 5.39
N ILE A 107 5.30 -1.62 4.21
CA ILE A 107 4.06 -2.39 4.07
C ILE A 107 4.18 -3.76 4.75
N CYS A 108 5.30 -4.47 4.57
CA CYS A 108 5.57 -5.76 5.20
C CYS A 108 5.55 -5.64 6.73
N CYS A 109 6.24 -4.63 7.28
CA CYS A 109 6.19 -4.33 8.70
C CYS A 109 4.75 -4.05 9.17
N MET A 110 3.97 -3.29 8.41
CA MET A 110 2.59 -2.98 8.80
C MET A 110 1.66 -4.21 8.73
N VAL A 111 1.80 -5.07 7.71
CA VAL A 111 1.03 -6.34 7.63
C VAL A 111 1.36 -7.25 8.81
N PHE A 112 2.66 -7.39 9.13
CA PHE A 112 3.11 -8.19 10.27
C PHE A 112 2.59 -7.63 11.61
N LEU A 113 2.73 -6.33 11.82
CA LEU A 113 2.32 -5.68 13.07
C LEU A 113 0.80 -5.61 13.21
N GLY A 114 0.05 -5.47 12.12
CA GLY A 114 -1.41 -5.57 12.10
C GLY A 114 -1.86 -6.96 12.53
N PHE A 115 -1.27 -8.01 11.95
CA PHE A 115 -1.55 -9.38 12.37
C PHE A 115 -1.15 -9.64 13.84
N ALA A 116 -0.01 -9.09 14.29
CA ALA A 116 0.40 -9.20 15.68
C ALA A 116 -0.57 -8.48 16.63
N ASP A 117 -1.16 -7.35 16.24
CA ASP A 117 -2.22 -6.68 17.01
C ASP A 117 -3.47 -7.55 17.13
N ASP A 118 -3.90 -8.19 16.04
CA ASP A 118 -5.06 -9.09 16.02
C ASP A 118 -4.85 -10.31 16.94
N VAL A 119 -3.63 -10.88 16.96
CA VAL A 119 -3.31 -12.04 17.80
C VAL A 119 -3.13 -11.65 19.28
N LEU A 120 -2.45 -10.53 19.54
CA LEU A 120 -2.04 -10.16 20.90
C LEU A 120 -3.01 -9.19 21.60
N ASN A 121 -4.00 -8.66 20.89
CA ASN A 121 -4.96 -7.66 21.38
C ASN A 121 -4.26 -6.49 22.09
N LEU A 122 -3.42 -5.76 21.36
CA LEU A 122 -2.57 -4.74 21.98
C LEU A 122 -3.39 -3.52 22.45
N LYS A 123 -2.88 -2.85 23.50
CA LYS A 123 -3.47 -1.62 24.02
C LYS A 123 -3.40 -0.48 22.99
N TRP A 124 -4.37 0.44 23.04
CA TRP A 124 -4.49 1.59 22.12
C TRP A 124 -3.19 2.38 21.90
N ARG A 125 -2.35 2.54 22.94
CA ARG A 125 -1.04 3.20 22.84
C ARG A 125 -0.10 2.55 21.82
N HIS A 126 -0.14 1.23 21.71
CA HIS A 126 0.67 0.48 20.75
C HIS A 126 0.09 0.63 19.34
N LYS A 127 -1.24 0.78 19.20
CA LYS A 127 -1.89 1.04 17.90
C LYS A 127 -1.49 2.39 17.28
N LEU A 128 -1.01 3.34 18.09
CA LEU A 128 -0.39 4.58 17.62
C LEU A 128 1.11 4.43 17.32
N LEU A 129 1.82 3.65 18.14
CA LEU A 129 3.27 3.49 18.03
C LEU A 129 3.67 2.57 16.86
N LEU A 130 2.93 1.49 16.62
CA LEU A 130 3.28 0.49 15.61
C LEU A 130 3.30 1.06 14.18
N PRO A 131 2.29 1.83 13.71
CA PRO A 131 2.36 2.45 12.38
C PRO A 131 3.49 3.48 12.29
N THR A 132 3.80 4.18 13.38
CA THR A 132 4.92 5.13 13.42
C THR A 132 6.24 4.40 13.13
N VAL A 133 6.51 3.30 13.83
CA VAL A 133 7.73 2.50 13.62
C VAL A 133 7.75 1.87 12.22
N ALA A 134 6.60 1.34 11.75
CA ALA A 134 6.50 0.75 10.43
C ALA A 134 6.76 1.75 9.29
N SER A 135 6.51 3.05 9.51
CA SER A 135 6.74 4.11 8.51
C SER A 135 8.20 4.58 8.42
N LEU A 136 9.05 4.25 9.39
CA LEU A 136 10.44 4.75 9.43
C LEU A 136 11.30 4.44 8.19
N PRO A 137 11.19 3.26 7.54
CA PRO A 137 11.93 2.99 6.31
C PRO A 137 11.58 3.99 5.20
N LEU A 138 10.28 4.26 5.02
CA LEU A 138 9.78 5.25 4.05
C LEU A 138 10.32 6.66 4.37
N LEU A 139 10.25 7.08 5.65
CA LEU A 139 10.74 8.39 6.08
C LEU A 139 12.25 8.55 5.84
N THR A 140 13.02 7.50 6.12
CA THR A 140 14.49 7.51 5.95
C THR A 140 14.86 7.63 4.47
N VAL A 141 14.17 6.89 3.60
CA VAL A 141 14.39 6.95 2.15
C VAL A 141 13.95 8.28 1.56
N TYR A 142 12.84 8.85 2.05
CA TYR A 142 12.42 10.18 1.66
C TYR A 142 13.47 11.24 2.04
N PHE A 143 14.02 11.15 3.25
CA PHE A 143 15.05 12.06 3.76
C PHE A 143 16.34 12.00 2.93
N THR A 144 16.79 10.81 2.54
CA THR A 144 18.06 10.65 1.82
C THR A 144 17.97 10.91 0.32
N ASN A 145 16.82 10.65 -0.32
CA ASN A 145 16.69 10.74 -1.78
C ASN A 145 15.93 11.98 -2.28
N VAL A 146 14.94 12.47 -1.52
CA VAL A 146 14.04 13.54 -1.99
C VAL A 146 14.24 14.82 -1.20
N ASN A 147 14.12 14.75 0.13
CA ASN A 147 14.27 15.85 1.07
C ASN A 147 13.50 17.15 0.73
N ALA A 148 12.37 17.03 0.01
CA ALA A 148 11.54 18.15 -0.43
C ALA A 148 10.51 18.51 0.65
N THR A 149 10.88 19.41 1.57
CA THR A 149 10.03 19.77 2.72
C THR A 149 9.17 21.02 2.52
N ASN A 150 9.08 21.51 1.28
CA ASN A 150 8.23 22.64 0.89
C ASN A 150 6.85 22.12 0.49
N ILE A 151 5.80 22.69 1.06
CA ILE A 151 4.42 22.39 0.68
C ILE A 151 3.79 23.57 -0.04
N ILE A 152 2.93 23.30 -1.02
CA ILE A 152 2.09 24.32 -1.64
C ILE A 152 0.89 24.55 -0.73
N LEU A 153 0.63 25.81 -0.38
CA LEU A 153 -0.47 26.14 0.52
C LEU A 153 -1.82 26.12 -0.21
N PRO A 154 -2.91 25.67 0.46
CA PRO A 154 -4.28 25.83 -0.02
C PRO A 154 -4.58 27.30 -0.32
N VAL A 155 -5.40 27.55 -1.35
CA VAL A 155 -5.68 28.91 -1.85
C VAL A 155 -6.11 29.87 -0.74
N GLN A 156 -6.89 29.38 0.23
CA GLN A 156 -7.40 30.13 1.37
C GLN A 156 -6.31 30.64 2.33
N LEU A 157 -5.14 29.97 2.36
CA LEU A 157 -4.03 30.33 3.25
C LEU A 157 -2.95 31.15 2.55
N ARG A 158 -3.04 31.31 1.21
CA ARG A 158 -1.98 31.95 0.42
C ARG A 158 -1.81 33.42 0.73
N ASP A 159 -2.91 34.12 0.99
CA ASP A 159 -2.87 35.56 1.31
C ASP A 159 -2.16 35.86 2.64
N LEU A 160 -2.16 34.90 3.59
CA LEU A 160 -1.54 35.06 4.89
C LEU A 160 -0.09 34.56 4.95
N MET A 161 0.20 33.44 4.27
CA MET A 161 1.44 32.68 4.47
C MET A 161 2.28 32.50 3.19
N GLY A 162 1.83 33.03 2.05
CA GLY A 162 2.52 32.91 0.75
C GLY A 162 2.09 31.69 -0.06
N MET A 163 2.71 31.49 -1.23
CA MET A 163 2.37 30.39 -2.15
C MET A 163 2.84 29.02 -1.64
N ASP A 164 4.04 28.99 -1.06
CA ASP A 164 4.68 27.79 -0.54
C ASP A 164 5.26 28.05 0.86
N LEU A 165 5.31 26.99 1.66
CA LEU A 165 5.84 27.02 3.02
C LEU A 165 6.84 25.89 3.23
N ARG A 166 8.05 26.23 3.68
CA ARG A 166 9.06 25.25 4.09
C ARG A 166 8.81 24.78 5.51
N LEU A 167 8.38 23.53 5.66
CA LEU A 167 8.09 22.92 6.97
C LEU A 167 9.32 22.33 7.66
N GLY A 168 10.36 21.96 6.90
CA GLY A 168 11.55 21.33 7.46
C GLY A 168 11.23 20.03 8.24
N PRO A 169 11.73 19.85 9.48
CA PRO A 169 11.48 18.66 10.30
C PRO A 169 10.00 18.33 10.52
N VAL A 170 9.13 19.34 10.55
CA VAL A 170 7.68 19.16 10.76
C VAL A 170 7.06 18.35 9.64
N TYR A 171 7.61 18.40 8.42
CA TYR A 171 7.15 17.59 7.29
C TYR A 171 7.32 16.09 7.54
N TYR A 172 8.40 15.67 8.20
CA TYR A 172 8.65 14.27 8.55
C TYR A 172 7.70 13.78 9.64
N ILE A 173 7.41 14.62 10.62
CA ILE A 173 6.38 14.35 11.64
C ILE A 173 5.03 14.15 10.95
N TYR A 174 4.67 15.04 10.02
CA TYR A 174 3.45 14.92 9.22
C TYR A 174 3.39 13.58 8.46
N MET A 175 4.45 13.18 7.75
CA MET A 175 4.48 11.90 7.02
C MET A 175 4.29 10.69 7.94
N GLY A 176 4.95 10.68 9.11
CA GLY A 176 4.75 9.62 10.11
C GLY A 176 3.31 9.60 10.63
N MET A 177 2.77 10.77 10.99
CA MET A 177 1.38 10.90 11.44
C MET A 177 0.37 10.54 10.37
N LEU A 178 0.67 10.72 9.09
CA LEU A 178 -0.19 10.30 7.98
C LEU A 178 -0.35 8.77 7.96
N ALA A 179 0.74 8.02 8.18
CA ALA A 179 0.67 6.56 8.28
C ALA A 179 -0.16 6.10 9.49
N VAL A 180 0.00 6.77 10.64
CA VAL A 180 -0.83 6.51 11.84
C VAL A 180 -2.29 6.82 11.56
N PHE A 181 -2.58 7.96 10.93
CA PHE A 181 -3.94 8.38 10.60
C PHE A 181 -4.60 7.40 9.64
N CYS A 182 -3.97 7.05 8.52
CA CYS A 182 -4.58 6.17 7.50
C CYS A 182 -4.94 4.79 8.06
N THR A 183 -4.06 4.19 8.86
CA THR A 183 -4.31 2.86 9.46
C THR A 183 -5.42 2.91 10.51
N ASN A 184 -5.42 3.93 11.37
CA ASN A 184 -6.45 4.04 12.42
C ASN A 184 -7.80 4.53 11.87
N ALA A 185 -7.82 5.41 10.86
CA ALA A 185 -9.05 5.95 10.28
C ALA A 185 -9.93 4.86 9.66
N ILE A 186 -9.33 3.92 8.92
CA ILE A 186 -10.06 2.75 8.40
C ILE A 186 -10.52 1.85 9.55
N ASN A 187 -9.65 1.60 10.53
CA ASN A 187 -9.96 0.69 11.65
C ASN A 187 -11.07 1.20 12.57
N ILE A 188 -11.23 2.52 12.75
CA ILE A 188 -12.35 3.06 13.55
C ILE A 188 -13.65 3.15 12.74
N TYR A 189 -13.55 3.21 11.41
CA TYR A 189 -14.69 3.25 10.49
C TYR A 189 -15.00 1.83 9.96
N ALA A 190 -15.34 0.96 10.90
CA ALA A 190 -15.43 -0.49 10.75
C ALA A 190 -16.65 -1.07 11.50
N GLY A 191 -16.89 -2.37 11.39
CA GLY A 191 -17.90 -3.09 12.17
C GLY A 191 -19.21 -3.40 11.43
N VAL A 192 -19.25 -3.15 10.12
CA VAL A 192 -20.33 -3.61 9.23
C VAL A 192 -19.69 -4.42 8.10
N ASN A 193 -20.31 -5.55 7.75
CA ASN A 193 -19.77 -6.50 6.77
C ASN A 193 -19.33 -5.80 5.46
N GLY A 194 -18.03 -5.89 5.17
CA GLY A 194 -17.43 -5.38 3.95
C GLY A 194 -17.09 -3.89 3.95
N LEU A 195 -17.33 -3.14 5.04
CA LEU A 195 -17.10 -1.69 5.08
C LEU A 195 -15.61 -1.33 5.00
N GLU A 196 -14.75 -2.05 5.73
CA GLU A 196 -13.31 -1.81 5.85
C GLU A 196 -12.60 -2.05 4.51
N VAL A 197 -12.89 -3.19 3.89
CA VAL A 197 -12.30 -3.57 2.60
C VAL A 197 -12.95 -2.80 1.45
N GLY A 198 -14.27 -2.56 1.52
CA GLY A 198 -15.02 -1.81 0.52
C GLY A 198 -14.55 -0.37 0.37
N GLN A 199 -14.42 0.38 1.49
CA GLN A 199 -13.90 1.75 1.45
C GLN A 199 -12.45 1.78 0.92
N SER A 200 -11.63 0.79 1.30
CA SER A 200 -10.24 0.67 0.83
C SER A 200 -10.18 0.43 -0.69
N CYS A 201 -11.07 -0.40 -1.23
CA CYS A 201 -11.20 -0.62 -2.67
C CYS A 201 -11.61 0.67 -3.42
N VAL A 202 -12.56 1.45 -2.88
CA VAL A 202 -12.98 2.72 -3.48
C VAL A 202 -11.83 3.73 -3.50
N ILE A 203 -11.07 3.83 -2.40
CA ILE A 203 -9.89 4.70 -2.33
C ILE A 203 -8.83 4.26 -3.35
N ALA A 204 -8.50 2.97 -3.39
CA ALA A 204 -7.50 2.44 -4.32
C ALA A 204 -7.89 2.63 -5.79
N LEU A 205 -9.17 2.41 -6.13
CA LEU A 205 -9.69 2.65 -7.47
C LEU A 205 -9.61 4.14 -7.83
N SER A 206 -9.94 5.03 -6.90
CA SER A 206 -9.85 6.48 -7.11
C SER A 206 -8.41 6.93 -7.36
N VAL A 207 -7.46 6.41 -6.58
CA VAL A 207 -6.02 6.67 -6.77
C VAL A 207 -5.53 6.10 -8.11
N LEU A 208 -5.97 4.90 -8.50
CA LEU A 208 -5.63 4.33 -9.81
C LEU A 208 -6.15 5.19 -10.96
N VAL A 209 -7.43 5.57 -10.92
CA VAL A 209 -8.03 6.45 -11.95
C VAL A 209 -7.26 7.75 -12.05
N PHE A 210 -6.98 8.40 -10.91
CA PHE A 210 -6.17 9.62 -10.89
C PHE A 210 -4.77 9.40 -11.50
N ASN A 211 -4.07 8.34 -11.11
CA ASN A 211 -2.75 8.04 -11.65
C ASN A 211 -2.77 7.76 -13.16
N PHE A 212 -3.80 7.10 -13.68
CA PHE A 212 -3.92 6.86 -15.12
C PHE A 212 -4.20 8.14 -15.90
N LEU A 213 -4.98 9.07 -15.34
CA LEU A 213 -5.20 10.38 -15.95
C LEU A 213 -3.91 11.20 -16.01
N GLU A 214 -3.12 11.19 -14.92
CA GLU A 214 -1.89 11.98 -14.80
C GLU A 214 -0.63 11.27 -15.33
N VAL A 215 -0.74 10.03 -15.83
CA VAL A 215 0.43 9.25 -16.29
C VAL A 215 1.15 9.91 -17.48
N GLN A 216 0.46 10.77 -18.23
CA GLN A 216 1.02 11.52 -19.35
C GLN A 216 1.53 12.92 -18.94
N GLY A 217 1.35 13.31 -17.67
CA GLY A 217 1.75 14.60 -17.12
C GLY A 217 3.23 14.69 -16.71
N GLU A 218 3.59 15.82 -16.10
CA GLU A 218 4.98 16.14 -15.72
C GLU A 218 5.57 15.18 -14.67
N HIS A 219 4.74 14.68 -13.75
CA HIS A 219 5.15 13.81 -12.64
C HIS A 219 4.91 12.32 -12.89
N ARG A 220 5.01 11.90 -14.16
CA ARG A 220 4.75 10.54 -14.62
C ARG A 220 5.38 9.43 -13.76
N LEU A 221 6.64 9.56 -13.35
CA LEU A 221 7.33 8.50 -12.60
C LEU A 221 6.66 8.20 -11.25
N GLY A 222 6.14 9.23 -10.58
CA GLY A 222 5.39 9.06 -9.33
C GLY A 222 4.08 8.31 -9.53
N HIS A 223 3.34 8.66 -10.59
CA HIS A 223 2.09 7.98 -10.93
C HIS A 223 2.31 6.52 -11.35
N VAL A 224 3.32 6.24 -12.18
CA VAL A 224 3.69 4.86 -12.56
C VAL A 224 4.10 4.05 -11.33
N PHE A 225 4.91 4.63 -10.44
CA PHE A 225 5.30 3.98 -9.18
C PHE A 225 4.08 3.67 -8.31
N SER A 226 3.16 4.62 -8.14
CA SER A 226 1.92 4.42 -7.38
C SER A 226 1.03 3.33 -8.00
N ILE A 227 0.90 3.30 -9.33
CA ILE A 227 0.17 2.26 -10.06
C ILE A 227 0.72 0.86 -9.77
N TYR A 228 2.05 0.71 -9.66
CA TYR A 228 2.67 -0.58 -9.36
C TYR A 228 2.15 -1.19 -8.05
N PHE A 229 1.94 -0.38 -7.01
CA PHE A 229 1.43 -0.84 -5.72
C PHE A 229 -0.10 -0.92 -5.69
N MET A 230 -0.80 0.02 -6.33
CA MET A 230 -2.25 0.11 -6.23
C MET A 230 -3.00 -0.98 -7.00
N MET A 231 -2.49 -1.45 -8.15
CA MET A 231 -3.13 -2.53 -8.90
C MET A 231 -3.20 -3.85 -8.10
N PRO A 232 -2.09 -4.40 -7.58
CA PRO A 232 -2.14 -5.63 -6.80
C PRO A 232 -2.85 -5.43 -5.48
N PHE A 233 -2.77 -4.24 -4.85
CA PHE A 233 -3.55 -3.93 -3.65
C PHE A 233 -5.05 -4.04 -3.92
N LEU A 234 -5.56 -3.33 -4.95
CA LEU A 234 -6.98 -3.39 -5.32
C LEU A 234 -7.40 -4.83 -5.66
N ALA A 235 -6.55 -5.59 -6.36
CA ALA A 235 -6.83 -6.97 -6.72
C ALA A 235 -6.97 -7.88 -5.48
N VAL A 236 -6.02 -7.88 -4.55
CA VAL A 236 -6.15 -8.74 -3.35
C VAL A 236 -7.28 -8.27 -2.43
N SER A 237 -7.53 -6.97 -2.34
CA SER A 237 -8.65 -6.42 -1.56
C SER A 237 -10.01 -6.75 -2.17
N ALA A 238 -10.14 -6.72 -3.50
CA ALA A 238 -11.37 -7.14 -4.17
C ALA A 238 -11.66 -8.63 -3.95
N ALA A 239 -10.63 -9.48 -3.93
CA ALA A 239 -10.79 -10.90 -3.61
C ALA A 239 -11.18 -11.12 -2.15
N LEU A 240 -10.69 -10.30 -1.21
CA LEU A 240 -11.11 -10.33 0.19
C LEU A 240 -12.56 -9.88 0.34
N LEU A 241 -12.98 -8.82 -0.36
CA LEU A 241 -14.34 -8.29 -0.32
C LEU A 241 -15.38 -9.25 -0.91
N TYR A 242 -14.97 -10.14 -1.81
CA TYR A 242 -15.84 -11.17 -2.39
C TYR A 242 -16.32 -12.20 -1.34
N HIS A 243 -15.50 -12.47 -0.31
CA HIS A 243 -15.81 -13.45 0.74
C HIS A 243 -16.48 -12.79 1.95
#